data_AF-A0AAD7EPI5-F1
#
_entry.id   AF-A0AAD7EPI5-F1
#
_cell.length_a   1.000
_cell.length_b   1.000
_cell.length_c   1.000
_cell.angle_alpha   90.00
_cell.angle_beta   90.00
_cell.angle_gamma   90.00
#
_symmetry.space_group_name_H-M   'P 1'
#
loop_
_entity.id
_entity.type
_entity.pdbx_description
1 polymer ?
#
loop_
_entity_poly.entity_id
_entity_poly.type
_entity_poly.pdbx_seq_one_letter_code
_entity_poly.pdbx_strand_id
1 'polypeptide(L)'
;MVRIRSEHVIGFLKGRFQSLKGLRVSIKDAKTHQFATYWVTACIGVHSFAMQCEEEARGPEDDEEVVMADPFIGEGLSSDLDSNGDGNVGSVPAGATVHAGKAMREHLKRLLFRSKDRRQRHCLE
;
A
#
# COMPACT_ATOMS: atom_id res chain seq x y z
N MET A 1 16.27 27.29 -2.37
CA MET A 1 14.92 26.74 -2.09
C MET A 1 14.22 26.17 -3.34
N VAL A 2 14.20 26.89 -4.47
CA VAL A 2 13.53 26.45 -5.71
C VAL A 2 14.05 25.10 -6.24
N ARG A 3 15.38 24.92 -6.35
CA ARG A 3 15.97 23.66 -6.85
C ARG A 3 15.53 22.41 -6.06
N ILE A 4 15.56 22.50 -4.73
CA ILE A 4 15.18 21.39 -3.84
C ILE A 4 13.72 20.97 -4.09
N ARG A 5 12.81 21.95 -4.20
CA ARG A 5 11.40 21.67 -4.51
C ARG A 5 11.23 21.09 -5.90
N SER A 6 11.91 21.64 -6.90
CA SER A 6 11.86 21.11 -8.27
C SER A 6 12.35 19.67 -8.35
N GLU A 7 13.45 19.34 -7.66
CA GLU A 7 14.00 17.98 -7.62
C GLU A 7 13.04 17.00 -6.94
N HIS A 8 12.47 17.37 -5.80
CA HIS A 8 11.47 16.54 -5.12
C HIS A 8 10.23 16.29 -5.98
N VAL A 9 9.70 17.33 -6.61
CA VAL A 9 8.51 17.21 -7.47
C VAL A 9 8.80 16.29 -8.67
N ILE A 10 9.96 16.44 -9.31
CA ILE A 10 10.38 15.58 -10.43
C ILE A 10 10.57 14.13 -9.97
N GLY A 11 11.20 13.91 -8.80
CA GLY A 11 11.38 12.59 -8.22
C GLY A 11 10.05 11.90 -7.92
N PHE A 12 9.11 12.64 -7.33
CA PHE A 12 7.76 12.17 -7.06
C PHE A 12 7.01 11.81 -8.35
N LEU A 13 7.00 12.72 -9.34
CA LEU A 13 6.35 12.51 -10.64
C LEU A 13 6.92 11.30 -11.38
N LYS A 14 8.26 11.14 -11.41
CA LYS A 14 8.90 9.95 -11.99
C LYS A 14 8.55 8.68 -11.22
N GLY A 15 8.35 8.78 -9.90
CA GLY A 15 7.86 7.68 -9.07
C GLY A 15 6.50 7.15 -9.54
N ARG A 16 5.58 8.07 -9.84
CA ARG A 16 4.18 7.76 -10.22
C ARG A 16 4.01 7.43 -11.71
N PHE A 17 4.67 8.15 -12.61
CA PHE A 17 4.53 7.97 -14.06
C PHE A 17 5.75 7.28 -14.66
N GLN A 18 5.57 6.00 -15.02
CA GLN A 18 6.61 5.24 -15.75
C GLN A 18 6.95 5.86 -17.11
N SER A 19 6.01 6.58 -17.73
CA SER A 19 6.23 7.34 -18.97
C SER A 19 7.34 8.38 -18.84
N LEU A 20 7.54 8.97 -17.65
CA LEU A 20 8.62 9.94 -17.39
C LEU A 20 9.97 9.28 -17.11
N LYS A 21 9.99 8.06 -16.58
CA LYS A 21 11.22 7.26 -16.42
C LYS A 21 11.78 6.78 -17.75
N GLY A 22 10.89 6.44 -18.69
CA GLY A 22 11.23 6.02 -20.05
C GLY A 22 11.36 7.16 -21.06
N LEU A 23 11.22 8.43 -20.65
CA LEU A 23 11.20 9.56 -21.57
C LEU A 23 12.60 9.80 -22.16
N ARG A 24 12.88 9.18 -23.31
CA ARG A 24 14.13 9.31 -24.08
C ARG A 24 14.03 10.41 -25.12
N VAL A 25 13.65 11.62 -24.70
CA VAL A 25 13.61 12.78 -25.60
C VAL A 25 14.99 13.44 -25.60
N SER A 26 15.68 13.38 -26.74
CA SER A 26 16.90 14.16 -26.94
C SER A 26 16.51 15.60 -27.28
N ILE A 27 16.84 16.53 -26.39
CA ILE A 27 16.58 17.95 -26.60
C ILE A 27 17.66 18.50 -27.53
N LYS A 28 17.31 18.67 -28.81
CA LYS A 28 18.22 19.19 -29.85
C LYS A 28 17.75 20.51 -30.45
N ASP A 29 16.47 20.82 -30.30
CA ASP A 29 15.81 21.93 -30.96
C ASP A 29 14.61 22.41 -30.12
N ALA A 30 14.08 23.58 -30.47
CA ALA A 30 12.98 24.18 -29.75
C ALA A 30 11.71 23.31 -29.75
N LYS A 31 11.47 22.52 -30.81
CA LYS A 31 10.28 21.65 -30.89
C LYS A 31 10.43 20.44 -29.97
N THR A 32 11.60 19.80 -29.93
CA THR A 32 11.86 18.70 -28.99
C THR A 32 11.83 19.16 -27.53
N HIS A 33 12.29 20.38 -27.26
CA HIS A 33 12.14 21.00 -25.94
C HIS A 33 10.66 21.24 -25.57
N GLN A 34 9.87 21.82 -26.48
CA GLN A 34 8.43 22.02 -26.27
C GLN A 34 7.70 20.71 -26.06
N PHE A 35 8.02 19.68 -26.85
CA PHE A 35 7.45 18.34 -26.69
C PHE A 35 7.71 17.77 -25.29
N ALA A 36 8.96 17.81 -24.82
CA ALA A 36 9.29 17.37 -23.47
C ALA A 36 8.52 18.16 -22.40
N THR A 37 8.36 19.48 -22.61
CA THR A 37 7.61 20.35 -21.70
C THR A 37 6.13 19.97 -21.67
N TYR A 38 5.48 19.81 -22.82
CA TYR A 38 4.08 19.39 -22.89
C TYR A 38 3.87 18.02 -22.27
N TRP A 39 4.82 17.10 -22.43
CA TRP A 39 4.74 15.79 -21.81
C TRP A 39 4.73 15.87 -20.27
N VAL A 40 5.63 16.68 -19.70
CA VAL A 40 5.69 16.91 -18.26
C VAL A 40 4.41 17.60 -17.77
N THR A 41 3.94 18.63 -18.47
CA THR A 41 2.69 19.34 -18.12
C THR A 41 1.48 18.41 -18.18
N ALA A 42 1.39 17.54 -19.18
CA ALA A 42 0.33 16.54 -19.29
C ALA A 42 0.35 15.58 -18.11
N CYS A 43 1.53 15.10 -17.69
CA CYS A 43 1.65 14.23 -16.50
C CYS A 43 1.18 14.95 -15.22
N ILE A 44 1.51 16.24 -15.07
CA ILE A 44 1.03 17.05 -13.94
C ILE A 44 -0.50 17.17 -13.98
N GLY A 45 -1.08 17.49 -15.14
CA GLY A 45 -2.53 17.61 -15.29
C GLY A 45 -3.27 16.32 -14.99
N VAL A 46 -2.79 15.19 -15.53
CA VAL A 46 -3.36 13.86 -15.26
C VAL A 46 -3.24 13.49 -13.78
N HIS A 47 -2.12 13.81 -13.14
CA HIS A 47 -1.95 13.58 -11.71
C HIS A 47 -2.96 14.36 -10.87
N SER A 48 -3.10 15.66 -11.12
CA SER A 48 -4.04 16.51 -10.39
C SER A 48 -5.47 16.03 -10.58
N PHE A 49 -5.84 15.63 -11.81
CA PHE A 49 -7.16 15.07 -12.10
C PHE A 49 -7.39 13.76 -11.34
N ALA A 50 -6.44 12.83 -11.38
CA ALA A 50 -6.54 11.58 -10.64
C ALA A 50 -6.71 11.83 -9.14
N MET A 51 -5.98 12.80 -8.56
CA MET A 51 -6.14 13.14 -7.15
C MET A 51 -7.52 13.69 -6.82
N GLN A 52 -8.10 14.52 -7.68
CA GLN A 52 -9.46 15.02 -7.50
C GLN A 52 -10.48 13.87 -7.57
N CYS A 53 -10.30 12.93 -8.49
CA CYS A 53 -11.16 11.75 -8.56
C CYS A 53 -11.03 10.86 -7.32
N GLU A 54 -9.82 10.67 -6.79
CA GLU A 54 -9.60 9.91 -5.54
C GLU A 54 -10.24 10.61 -4.34
N GLU A 55 -10.16 11.94 -4.27
CA GLU A 55 -10.78 12.75 -3.21
C GLU A 55 -12.31 12.72 -3.27
N GLU A 56 -12.89 12.82 -4.47
CA GLU A 56 -14.35 12.68 -4.68
C GLU A 56 -14.83 11.25 -4.39
N ALA A 57 -14.06 10.25 -4.80
CA ALA A 57 -14.38 8.84 -4.52
C ALA A 57 -14.31 8.51 -3.02
N ARG A 58 -13.53 9.29 -2.26
CA ARG A 58 -13.46 9.24 -0.80
C ARG A 58 -14.64 9.96 -0.14
N GLY A 59 -15.85 9.75 -0.67
CA GLY A 59 -17.08 10.31 -0.14
C GLY A 59 -17.24 10.06 1.37
N PRO A 60 -18.23 10.68 2.04
CA PRO A 60 -18.44 10.58 3.49
C PRO A 60 -18.72 9.15 4.02
N GLU A 61 -18.66 8.13 3.17
CA GLU A 61 -18.77 6.71 3.51
C GLU A 61 -17.47 6.10 4.08
N ASP A 62 -16.39 6.89 4.19
CA ASP A 62 -15.33 6.68 5.19
C ASP A 62 -15.86 7.02 6.62
N ASP A 63 -17.11 6.71 6.93
CA ASP A 63 -17.51 6.53 8.31
C ASP A 63 -16.68 5.36 8.82
N GLU A 64 -15.71 5.63 9.69
CA GLU A 64 -14.90 4.58 10.33
C GLU A 64 -15.79 3.51 10.99
N GLU A 65 -17.07 3.80 11.25
CA GLU A 65 -18.10 2.85 11.67
C GLU A 65 -18.37 1.71 10.65
N VAL A 66 -18.33 1.93 9.34
CA VAL A 66 -18.66 0.90 8.33
C VAL A 66 -17.52 -0.10 8.15
N VAL A 67 -16.26 0.37 8.19
CA VAL A 67 -15.07 -0.50 8.13
C VAL A 67 -14.90 -1.28 9.45
N MET A 68 -15.29 -0.69 10.58
CA MET A 68 -15.33 -1.35 11.89
C MET A 68 -16.49 -2.35 12.03
N ALA A 69 -17.54 -2.23 11.20
CA ALA A 69 -18.66 -3.15 11.14
C ALA A 69 -18.43 -4.35 10.21
N ASP A 70 -17.30 -4.43 9.50
CA ASP A 70 -16.93 -5.63 8.74
C ASP A 70 -16.72 -6.80 9.72
N PRO A 71 -17.52 -7.88 9.63
CA PRO A 71 -17.38 -9.05 10.49
C PRO A 71 -15.98 -9.66 10.48
N PHE A 72 -15.24 -9.54 9.36
CA PHE A 72 -13.86 -10.02 9.24
C PHE A 72 -12.87 -9.19 10.07
N ILE A 73 -13.08 -7.87 10.18
CA ILE A 73 -12.24 -6.95 10.96
C ILE A 73 -12.64 -6.99 12.44
N GLY A 74 -13.95 -7.02 12.73
CA GLY A 74 -14.50 -7.04 14.09
C GLY A 74 -14.16 -8.31 14.87
N GLU A 75 -14.09 -9.47 14.21
CA GLU A 75 -13.67 -10.72 14.86
C GLU A 75 -12.23 -10.63 15.40
N GLY A 76 -11.35 -9.88 14.73
CA GLY A 76 -9.99 -9.60 15.17
C GLY A 76 -9.90 -8.66 16.39
N LEU A 77 -10.88 -7.77 16.57
CA LEU A 77 -10.94 -6.80 17.68
C LEU A 77 -11.68 -7.34 18.91
N SER A 78 -12.53 -8.35 18.73
CA SER A 78 -13.29 -8.97 19.83
C SER A 78 -12.43 -9.73 20.85
N SER A 79 -11.16 -9.99 20.53
CA SER A 79 -10.22 -10.68 21.42
C SER A 79 -9.53 -9.79 22.47
N ASP A 80 -9.74 -8.46 22.46
CA ASP A 80 -9.08 -7.53 23.39
C ASP A 80 -9.98 -7.04 24.56
N LEU A 81 -11.16 -7.62 24.75
CA LEU A 81 -11.99 -7.34 25.94
C LEU A 81 -11.67 -8.30 27.10
N ASP A 82 -10.44 -8.21 27.63
CA ASP A 82 -10.19 -8.58 29.03
C ASP A 82 -10.52 -7.37 29.92
N SER A 83 -11.77 -7.31 30.37
CA SER A 83 -12.16 -6.40 31.45
C SER A 83 -11.54 -6.88 32.75
N ASN A 84 -10.39 -6.32 33.10
CA ASN A 84 -9.96 -6.18 34.49
C ASN A 84 -9.57 -4.73 34.71
N GLY A 85 -10.51 -3.97 35.27
CA GLY A 85 -10.17 -2.72 35.92
C GLY A 85 -9.20 -3.00 37.07
N ASP A 86 -7.98 -2.48 36.97
CA ASP A 86 -7.46 -1.49 37.91
C ASP A 86 -6.13 -0.97 37.36
N GLY A 87 -5.87 0.32 37.56
CA GLY A 87 -4.78 1.05 36.92
C GLY A 87 -3.39 0.56 37.30
N ASN A 88 -2.61 0.15 36.30
CA ASN A 88 -1.16 0.38 36.30
C ASN A 88 -0.62 0.32 34.86
N VAL A 89 0.06 1.38 34.44
CA VAL A 89 0.69 1.51 33.12
C VAL A 89 1.92 0.59 33.07
N GLY A 90 1.70 -0.67 32.71
CA GLY A 90 2.75 -1.62 32.34
C GLY A 90 2.86 -1.71 30.83
N SER A 91 3.94 -1.19 30.25
CA SER A 91 4.31 -1.41 28.85
C SER A 91 4.36 -2.92 28.54
N VAL A 92 3.36 -3.42 27.81
CA VAL A 92 3.39 -4.78 27.25
C VAL A 92 4.38 -4.78 26.09
N PRO A 93 5.39 -5.68 26.05
CA PRO A 93 6.37 -5.68 24.98
C PRO A 93 5.69 -6.10 23.67
N ALA A 94 5.69 -5.21 22.69
CA ALA A 94 5.20 -5.40 21.31
C ALA A 94 5.73 -6.66 20.59
N GLY A 95 6.69 -7.38 21.19
CA GLY A 95 7.22 -8.64 20.69
C GLY A 95 6.26 -9.82 20.83
N ALA A 96 5.40 -9.90 21.86
CA ALA A 96 4.60 -11.10 22.14
C ALA A 96 3.56 -11.39 21.03
N THR A 97 2.87 -10.35 20.56
CA THR A 97 1.84 -10.42 19.50
C THR A 97 2.44 -10.74 18.12
N VAL A 98 3.60 -10.18 17.80
CA VAL A 98 4.30 -10.44 16.53
C VAL A 98 4.79 -11.90 16.44
N HIS A 99 5.20 -12.49 17.57
CA HIS A 99 5.65 -13.89 17.62
C HIS A 99 4.49 -14.87 17.44
N ALA A 100 3.32 -14.58 18.01
CA ALA A 100 2.10 -15.39 17.82
C ALA A 100 1.66 -15.42 16.35
N GLY A 101 1.62 -14.25 15.68
CA GLY A 101 1.31 -14.18 14.25
C GLY A 101 2.30 -14.93 13.37
N LYS A 102 3.60 -14.85 13.69
CA LYS A 102 4.65 -15.59 12.98
C LYS A 102 4.49 -17.11 13.17
N ALA A 103 4.13 -17.58 14.37
CA ALA A 103 3.90 -18.98 14.66
C ALA A 103 2.70 -19.55 13.89
N MET A 104 1.58 -18.80 13.86
CA MET A 104 0.37 -19.17 13.11
C MET A 104 0.66 -19.28 11.61
N ARG A 105 1.39 -18.32 11.05
CA ARG A 105 1.79 -18.33 9.63
C ARG A 105 2.64 -19.55 9.27
N GLU A 106 3.62 -19.89 10.12
CA GLU A 106 4.47 -21.06 9.88
C GLU A 106 3.70 -22.38 10.04
N HIS A 107 2.72 -22.44 10.94
CA HIS A 107 1.81 -23.58 11.06
C HIS A 107 1.02 -23.82 9.77
N LEU A 108 0.38 -22.78 9.23
CA LEU A 108 -0.40 -22.87 7.99
C LEU A 108 0.46 -23.26 6.78
N LYS A 109 1.70 -22.74 6.68
CA LYS A 109 2.65 -23.15 5.64
C LYS A 109 2.94 -24.65 5.68
N ARG A 110 3.18 -25.22 6.88
CA ARG A 110 3.44 -26.67 7.02
C ARG A 110 2.24 -27.51 6.58
N LEU A 111 1.04 -27.09 6.93
CA LEU A 111 -0.19 -27.78 6.49
C LEU A 111 -0.35 -27.73 4.96
N LEU A 112 -0.10 -26.57 4.35
CA LEU A 112 -0.15 -26.40 2.90
C LEU A 112 0.85 -27.31 2.19
N PHE A 113 2.09 -27.36 2.66
CA PHE A 113 3.13 -28.21 2.06
C PHE A 113 2.80 -29.70 2.21
N ARG A 114 2.34 -30.15 3.39
CA ARG A 114 1.86 -31.54 3.56
C ARG A 114 0.70 -31.88 2.62
N SER A 115 -0.20 -30.93 2.37
CA SER A 115 -1.31 -31.11 1.42
C SER A 115 -0.83 -31.18 -0.02
N LYS A 116 0.18 -30.38 -0.40
CA LYS A 116 0.80 -30.42 -1.73
C LYS A 116 1.56 -31.72 -1.96
N ASP A 117 2.36 -32.17 -1.00
CA ASP A 117 3.12 -33.42 -1.11
C ASP A 117 2.20 -34.63 -1.25
N ARG A 118 1.08 -34.68 -0.51
CA ARG A 118 0.06 -35.73 -0.66
C ARG A 118 -0.54 -35.73 -2.06
N ARG A 119 -0.88 -34.56 -2.60
CA ARG A 119 -1.43 -34.43 -3.97
C ARG A 119 -0.41 -34.81 -5.04
N GLN A 120 0.86 -34.46 -4.85
CA GLN A 120 1.92 -34.78 -5.79
C GLN A 120 2.21 -36.29 -5.82
N ARG A 121 2.16 -36.97 -4.66
CA ARG A 121 2.29 -38.44 -4.59
C ARG A 121 1.11 -39.15 -5.25
N HIS A 122 -0.11 -38.66 -5.04
CA HIS A 122 -1.32 -39.20 -5.69
C HIS A 122 -1.36 -38.95 -7.22
N CYS A 123 -0.50 -38.06 -7.75
CA CYS A 123 -0.40 -37.80 -9.19
C CYS A 123 0.69 -38.66 -9.87
N LEU A 124 1.46 -39.43 -9.08
CA LEU A 124 2.58 -40.25 -9.55
C LEU A 124 2.31 -41.76 -9.43
N GLU A 125 1.14 -42.16 -8.90
CA GLU A 125 0.55 -43.50 -9.00
C GLU A 125 -0.55 -43.50 -10.08
#